data_AF-A0AAD3D615-F1
#
_entry.id   AF-A0AAD3D615-F1
#
_cell.length_a   1.000
_cell.length_b   1.000
_cell.length_c   1.000
_cell.angle_alpha   90.00
_cell.angle_beta   90.00
_cell.angle_gamma   90.00
#
_symmetry.space_group_name_H-M   'P 1'
#
loop_
_entity.id
_entity.type
_entity.pdbx_description
1 polymer ?
#
loop_
_entity_poly.entity_id
_entity_poly.type
_entity_poly.pdbx_seq_one_letter_code
_entity_poly.pdbx_strand_id
1 'polypeptide(L)'
;MSNKKVLVCLVSNGVSDHLQASRQRKATTILKARKLPYVEVDGMNPDHKESREELFAISGIRGNYPQFFFVHANGATSYLGNFEKLEELNETVDIPDDVLNANPDLETWPRVFKDVVESFQ
;
A
#
# COMPACT_ATOMS: atom_id res chain seq x y z
N MET A 1 16.79 -14.70 6.52
CA MET A 1 15.63 -14.08 7.18
C MET A 1 14.62 -13.76 6.10
N SER A 2 13.34 -14.09 6.30
CA SER A 2 12.31 -13.89 5.28
C SER A 2 11.86 -12.44 5.26
N ASN A 3 12.12 -11.71 4.17
CA ASN A 3 11.66 -10.32 3.98
C ASN A 3 10.20 -10.25 3.50
N LYS A 4 9.48 -11.38 3.55
CA LYS A 4 8.07 -11.47 3.17
C LYS A 4 7.24 -10.45 3.95
N LYS A 5 6.34 -9.79 3.24
CA LYS A 5 5.41 -8.81 3.80
C LYS A 5 4.06 -8.92 3.11
N VAL A 6 3.00 -8.58 3.81
CA VAL A 6 1.64 -8.46 3.27
C VAL A 6 1.35 -7.00 3.04
N LEU A 7 0.90 -6.64 1.85
CA LEU A 7 0.42 -5.29 1.56
C LEU A 7 -0.99 -5.13 2.14
N VAL A 8 -1.19 -4.13 2.98
CA VAL A 8 -2.50 -3.74 3.51
C VAL A 8 -2.92 -2.42 2.87
N CYS A 9 -4.14 -2.38 2.37
CA CYS A 9 -4.79 -1.19 1.81
C CYS A 9 -5.92 -0.75 2.74
N LEU A 10 -5.71 0.37 3.44
CA LEU A 10 -6.74 1.01 4.25
C LEU A 10 -7.61 1.89 3.35
N VAL A 11 -8.88 1.55 3.25
CA VAL A 11 -9.89 2.26 2.46
C VAL A 11 -11.06 2.68 3.33
N SER A 12 -12.00 3.43 2.75
CA SER A 12 -13.31 3.67 3.35
C SER A 12 -14.38 3.49 2.28
N ASN A 13 -15.21 2.45 2.41
CA ASN A 13 -16.27 2.17 1.44
C ASN A 13 -17.49 3.10 1.59
N GLY A 14 -17.53 3.89 2.67
CA GLY A 14 -18.55 4.92 2.93
C GLY A 14 -18.03 6.35 2.78
N VAL A 15 -16.86 6.57 2.16
CA VAL A 15 -16.28 7.90 2.03
C VAL A 15 -17.14 8.82 1.16
N SER A 16 -17.56 9.97 1.71
CA SER A 16 -18.34 10.99 1.00
C SER A 16 -17.47 11.92 0.16
N ASP A 17 -16.18 12.03 0.49
CA ASP A 17 -15.21 12.81 -0.27
C ASP A 17 -14.96 12.18 -1.64
N HIS A 18 -15.33 12.90 -2.71
CA HIS A 18 -15.24 12.41 -4.08
C HIS A 18 -13.79 12.17 -4.55
N LEU A 19 -12.83 12.95 -4.06
CA LEU A 19 -11.43 12.80 -4.41
C LEU A 19 -10.87 11.51 -3.80
N GLN A 20 -11.13 11.26 -2.51
CA GLN A 20 -10.74 10.03 -1.84
C GLN A 20 -11.42 8.80 -2.48
N ALA A 21 -12.71 8.89 -2.78
CA ALA A 21 -13.43 7.83 -3.48
C ALA A 21 -12.79 7.52 -4.86
N SER A 22 -12.39 8.56 -5.61
CA SER A 22 -11.72 8.41 -6.90
C SER A 22 -10.33 7.79 -6.76
N ARG A 23 -9.53 8.25 -5.79
CA ARG A 23 -8.19 7.72 -5.50
C ARG A 23 -8.22 6.26 -5.08
N GLN A 24 -9.16 5.86 -4.23
CA GLN A 24 -9.36 4.45 -3.87
C GLN A 24 -9.64 3.58 -5.11
N ARG A 25 -10.57 4.00 -5.98
CA ARG A 25 -10.88 3.26 -7.22
C ARG A 25 -9.67 3.14 -8.15
N LYS A 26 -8.90 4.21 -8.30
CA LYS A 26 -7.67 4.21 -9.12
C LYS A 26 -6.61 3.28 -8.51
N ALA A 27 -6.37 3.37 -7.20
CA ALA A 27 -5.45 2.47 -6.51
C ALA A 27 -5.82 1.01 -6.70
N THR A 28 -7.08 0.65 -6.47
CA THR A 28 -7.58 -0.72 -6.69
C THR A 28 -7.36 -1.18 -8.13
N THR A 29 -7.57 -0.29 -9.11
CA THR A 29 -7.31 -0.58 -10.53
C THR A 29 -5.83 -0.88 -10.77
N ILE A 30 -4.92 -0.06 -10.24
CA ILE A 30 -3.47 -0.25 -10.35
C ILE A 30 -3.05 -1.59 -9.74
N LEU A 31 -3.46 -1.88 -8.49
CA LEU A 31 -3.11 -3.12 -7.79
C LEU A 31 -3.60 -4.36 -8.56
N LYS A 32 -4.84 -4.32 -9.07
CA LYS A 32 -5.42 -5.40 -9.88
C LYS A 32 -4.70 -5.57 -11.22
N ALA A 33 -4.44 -4.49 -11.94
CA ALA A 33 -3.76 -4.53 -13.23
C ALA A 33 -2.34 -5.12 -13.11
N ARG A 34 -1.65 -4.84 -12.01
CA ARG A 34 -0.31 -5.35 -11.70
C ARG A 34 -0.32 -6.71 -11.00
N LYS A 35 -1.50 -7.29 -10.73
CA LYS A 35 -1.69 -8.57 -10.02
C LYS A 35 -0.98 -8.59 -8.65
N LEU A 36 -0.94 -7.45 -7.97
CA LEU A 36 -0.32 -7.34 -6.65
C LEU A 36 -1.34 -7.75 -5.59
N PRO A 37 -1.10 -8.83 -4.80
CA PRO A 37 -2.00 -9.20 -3.72
C PRO A 37 -1.97 -8.16 -2.59
N TYR A 38 -3.12 -7.94 -1.97
CA TYR A 38 -3.27 -7.05 -0.81
C TYR A 38 -4.45 -7.48 0.05
N VAL A 39 -4.40 -7.11 1.32
CA VAL A 39 -5.52 -7.21 2.27
C VAL A 39 -6.19 -5.85 2.39
N GLU A 40 -7.51 -5.81 2.22
CA GLU A 40 -8.29 -4.58 2.40
C GLU A 40 -8.71 -4.45 3.87
N VAL A 41 -8.46 -3.28 4.46
CA VAL A 41 -9.03 -2.87 5.73
C VAL A 41 -10.00 -1.73 5.45
N ASP A 42 -11.29 -1.98 5.55
CA ASP A 42 -12.32 -0.95 5.43
C ASP A 42 -12.49 -0.19 6.74
N GLY A 43 -12.09 1.09 6.77
CA GLY A 43 -12.20 1.98 7.91
C GLY A 43 -13.64 2.34 8.32
N MET A 44 -14.64 2.05 7.48
CA MET A 44 -16.05 2.19 7.82
C MET A 44 -16.65 0.94 8.46
N ASN A 45 -16.00 -0.22 8.32
CA ASN A 45 -16.45 -1.44 8.96
C ASN A 45 -16.17 -1.39 10.47
N PRO A 46 -17.19 -1.50 11.36
CA PRO A 46 -17.00 -1.54 12.80
C PRO A 46 -16.06 -2.66 13.27
N ASP A 47 -16.06 -3.81 12.58
CA ASP A 47 -15.21 -4.96 12.92
C ASP A 47 -13.72 -4.68 12.68
N HIS A 48 -13.40 -3.70 11.83
CA HIS A 48 -12.03 -3.25 11.55
C HIS A 48 -11.59 -2.07 12.42
N LYS A 49 -12.39 -1.69 13.44
CA LYS A 49 -12.12 -0.52 14.28
C LYS A 49 -10.71 -0.52 14.87
N GLU A 50 -10.31 -1.64 15.46
CA GLU A 50 -9.00 -1.78 16.12
C GLU A 50 -7.87 -1.66 15.10
N SER A 51 -7.92 -2.44 14.01
CA SER A 51 -6.92 -2.37 12.94
C SER A 51 -6.83 -0.98 12.32
N ARG A 52 -7.96 -0.31 12.04
CA ARG A 52 -7.97 1.07 11.55
C ARG A 52 -7.28 2.03 12.52
N GLU A 53 -7.55 1.91 13.82
CA GLU A 53 -6.96 2.77 14.84
C GLU A 53 -5.45 2.57 14.96
N GLU A 54 -4.98 1.33 14.88
CA GLU A 54 -3.56 0.99 14.81
C GLU A 54 -2.89 1.58 13.55
N LEU A 55 -3.49 1.37 12.38
CA LEU A 55 -2.95 1.89 11.11
C LEU A 55 -2.88 3.43 11.10
N PHE A 56 -3.89 4.11 11.65
CA PHE A 56 -3.84 5.56 11.84
C PHE A 56 -2.77 6.01 12.83
N ALA A 57 -2.49 5.23 13.88
CA ALA A 57 -1.39 5.54 14.79
C ALA A 57 -0.03 5.39 14.10
N ILE A 58 0.12 4.38 13.23
CA ILE A 58 1.35 4.13 12.47
C ILE A 58 1.59 5.23 11.42
N SER A 59 0.58 5.62 10.65
CA SER A 59 0.73 6.66 9.63
C SER A 59 0.73 8.08 10.20
N GLY A 60 0.14 8.27 11.39
CA GLY A 60 -0.14 9.58 11.96
C GLY A 60 -1.26 10.36 11.24
N ILE A 61 -1.93 9.74 10.25
CA ILE A 61 -2.91 10.40 9.38
C ILE A 61 -4.27 9.73 9.57
N ARG A 62 -5.25 10.47 10.08
CA ARG A 62 -6.63 9.98 10.29
C ARG A 62 -7.56 10.45 9.17
N GLY A 63 -8.44 9.55 8.71
CA GLY A 63 -9.55 9.90 7.81
C GLY A 63 -9.13 10.32 6.39
N ASN A 64 -7.93 9.94 5.96
CA ASN A 64 -7.44 10.13 4.60
C ASN A 64 -7.21 8.75 3.97
N TYR A 65 -7.78 8.51 2.80
CA TYR A 65 -7.79 7.22 2.13
C TYR A 65 -7.51 7.39 0.62
N PRO A 66 -6.89 6.40 -0.04
CA PRO A 66 -6.33 5.17 0.54
C PRO A 66 -5.00 5.42 1.26
N GLN A 67 -4.68 4.54 2.22
CA GLN A 67 -3.34 4.44 2.82
C GLN A 67 -2.80 3.02 2.66
N PHE A 68 -1.50 2.88 2.45
CA PHE A 68 -0.83 1.60 2.22
C PHE A 68 0.18 1.29 3.31
N PHE A 69 0.20 0.03 3.73
CA PHE A 69 1.09 -0.47 4.77
C PHE A 69 1.67 -1.81 4.40
N PHE A 70 2.83 -2.12 4.96
CA PHE A 70 3.38 -3.48 4.96
C PHE A 70 3.30 -4.06 6.36
N VAL A 71 2.65 -5.21 6.48
CA VAL A 71 2.78 -6.08 7.64
C VAL A 71 3.90 -7.05 7.34
N HIS A 72 4.93 -7.09 8.18
CA HIS A 72 6.13 -7.90 8.00
C HIS A 72 5.96 -9.25 8.73
N ALA A 73 6.69 -10.28 8.28
CA ALA A 73 6.62 -11.61 8.88
C ALA A 73 6.99 -11.67 10.38
N ASN A 74 7.69 -10.65 10.89
CA ASN A 74 8.01 -10.50 12.32
C ASN A 74 6.90 -9.79 13.12
N GLY A 75 5.76 -9.48 12.51
CA GLY A 75 4.64 -8.77 13.10
C GLY A 75 4.76 -7.24 13.12
N ALA A 76 5.88 -6.68 12.67
CA ALA A 76 6.01 -5.22 12.55
C ALA A 76 5.15 -4.70 11.40
N THR A 77 4.62 -3.48 11.54
CA THR A 77 3.87 -2.80 10.48
C THR A 77 4.56 -1.49 10.12
N SER A 78 4.77 -1.24 8.83
CA SER A 78 5.37 0.00 8.32
C SER A 78 4.45 0.70 7.33
N TYR A 79 4.32 2.01 7.45
CA TYR A 79 3.59 2.84 6.50
C TYR A 79 4.38 3.01 5.19
N LEU A 80 3.73 2.74 4.06
CA LEU A 80 4.30 2.93 2.72
C LEU A 80 3.97 4.34 2.19
N GLY A 81 2.72 4.77 2.30
CA GLY A 81 2.26 6.03 1.73
C GLY A 81 0.78 6.06 1.41
N ASN A 82 0.36 7.15 0.76
CA ASN A 82 -1.01 7.35 0.27
C ASN A 82 -1.11 7.00 -1.23
N PHE A 83 -2.20 7.43 -1.88
CA PHE A 83 -2.41 7.29 -3.31
C PHE A 83 -1.23 7.83 -4.15
N GLU A 84 -0.71 9.01 -3.83
CA GLU A 84 0.39 9.64 -4.58
C GLU A 84 1.62 8.74 -4.63
N LYS A 85 1.96 8.10 -3.51
CA LYS A 85 3.10 7.17 -3.44
C LYS A 85 2.90 5.96 -4.35
N LEU A 86 1.67 5.43 -4.42
CA LEU A 86 1.36 4.31 -5.31
C LEU A 86 1.42 4.72 -6.79
N GLU A 87 0.96 5.92 -7.11
CA GLU A 87 1.01 6.50 -8.46
C GLU A 87 2.47 6.69 -8.91
N GLU A 88 3.30 7.32 -8.09
CA GLU A 88 4.74 7.45 -8.29
C GLU A 88 5.38 6.08 -8.56
N LEU A 89 5.14 5.09 -7.70
CA LEU A 89 5.69 3.75 -7.90
C LEU A 89 5.21 3.13 -9.20
N ASN A 90 3.94 3.31 -9.59
CA ASN A 90 3.43 2.73 -10.84
C ASN A 90 4.09 3.30 -12.10
N GLU A 91 4.66 4.51 -12.02
CA GLU A 91 5.47 5.11 -13.10
C GLU A 91 6.89 4.54 -13.15
N THR A 92 7.37 3.90 -12.08
CA THR A 92 8.73 3.34 -11.98
C THR A 92 8.85 1.87 -12.39
N VAL A 93 7.82 1.30 -13.02
CA VAL A 93 7.77 -0.16 -13.30
C VAL A 93 8.82 -0.59 -14.32
N ASP A 94 9.02 0.22 -15.35
CA ASP A 94 9.86 -0.13 -16.52
C ASP A 94 11.07 0.82 -16.65
N ILE A 95 11.66 1.20 -15.51
CA ILE A 95 12.88 2.02 -15.51
C ILE A 95 14.06 1.19 -16.04
N PRO A 96 14.81 1.70 -17.04
CA PRO A 96 15.98 1.03 -17.59
C PRO A 96 17.08 0.68 -16.57
N ASP A 97 17.76 -0.45 -16.76
CA ASP A 97 18.79 -0.96 -15.85
C ASP A 97 19.96 0.02 -15.67
N ASP A 98 20.35 0.76 -16.71
CA ASP A 98 21.40 1.79 -16.62
C ASP A 98 21.01 2.92 -15.66
N VAL A 99 19.75 3.36 -15.69
CA VAL A 99 19.21 4.35 -14.75
C VAL A 99 19.15 3.78 -13.32
N LEU A 100 18.76 2.51 -13.16
CA LEU A 100 18.73 1.84 -11.85
C LEU A 100 20.12 1.63 -11.25
N ASN A 101 21.12 1.36 -12.09
CA ASN A 101 22.52 1.18 -11.68
C ASN A 101 23.14 2.53 -11.28
N ALA A 102 22.78 3.62 -11.97
CA ALA A 102 23.20 4.97 -11.60
C ALA A 102 22.48 5.51 -10.35
N ASN A 103 21.28 5.00 -10.03
CA ASN A 103 20.45 5.44 -8.92
C ASN A 103 20.05 4.24 -8.02
N PRO A 104 21.00 3.66 -7.26
CA PRO A 104 20.75 2.47 -6.47
C PRO A 104 19.68 2.67 -5.39
N ASP A 105 19.51 3.90 -4.90
CA ASP A 105 18.53 4.25 -3.86
C ASP A 105 17.13 4.51 -4.39
N LEU A 106 16.91 4.42 -5.71
CA LEU A 106 15.60 4.64 -6.29
C LEU A 106 14.63 3.54 -5.83
N GLU A 107 13.56 3.95 -5.15
CA GLU A 107 12.44 3.09 -4.84
C GLU A 107 11.60 2.86 -6.10
N THR A 108 11.65 1.65 -6.63
CA THR A 108 10.87 1.26 -7.80
C THR A 108 9.81 0.25 -7.46
N TRP A 109 8.76 0.16 -8.28
CA TRP A 109 7.69 -0.83 -8.11
C TRP A 109 8.22 -2.25 -7.92
N PRO A 110 9.11 -2.78 -8.78
CA PRO A 110 9.62 -4.15 -8.60
C PRO A 110 10.40 -4.32 -7.30
N ARG A 111 11.13 -3.29 -6.84
CA ARG A 111 11.90 -3.35 -5.58
C ARG A 111 11.02 -3.28 -4.35
N VAL A 112 10.07 -2.34 -4.33
CA VAL A 112 9.15 -2.13 -3.21
C VAL A 112 8.26 -3.35 -3.00
N PHE A 113 7.73 -3.93 -4.08
CA PHE A 113 6.75 -5.00 -4.02
C PHE A 113 7.30 -6.43 -4.20
N LYS A 114 8.62 -6.61 -4.38
CA LYS A 114 9.28 -7.92 -4.61
C LYS A 114 8.86 -9.02 -3.64
N ASP A 115 8.78 -8.68 -2.35
CA ASP A 115 8.56 -9.63 -1.27
C ASP A 115 7.10 -9.65 -0.79
N VAL A 116 6.17 -9.05 -1.54
CA VAL A 116 4.75 -9.05 -1.18
C VAL A 116 4.13 -10.42 -1.40
N VAL A 117 3.48 -10.93 -0.36
CA VAL A 117 2.73 -12.18 -0.36
C VAL A 117 1.28 -11.92 0.04
N GLU A 118 0.39 -12.86 -0.30
CA GLU A 118 -1.03 -12.76 0.03
C GLU A 118 -1.29 -12.95 1.54
N SER A 119 -0.55 -13.86 2.17
CA SER A 119 -0.58 -14.14 3.61
C SER A 119 0.73 -14.80 4.05
N PHE A 120 0.94 -14.90 5.36
CA PHE A 120 2.03 -15.70 5.91
C PHE A 120 1.63 -17.19 5.91
N GLN A 121 2.51 -18.05 5.38
CA GLN A 121 2.39 -19.51 5.44
C GLN A 121 3.02 -20.05 6.72
#